data_AF-A0A7S1PYG1-F1
#
_entry.id   AF-A0A7S1PYG1-F1
#
_cell.length_a   1.000
_cell.length_b   1.000
_cell.length_c   1.000
_cell.angle_alpha   90.00
_cell.angle_beta   90.00
_cell.angle_gamma   90.00
#
_symmetry.space_group_name_H-M   'P 1'
#
loop_
_entity.id
_entity.type
_entity.pdbx_description
1 polymer ?
#
loop_
_entity_poly.entity_id
_entity_poly.type
_entity_poly.pdbx_seq_one_letter_code
_entity_poly.pdbx_strand_id
1 'polypeptide(L)'
;GGVSGVVPSRPEPVAFGTPAYELNYQALHKPISFVCQAQVPPELPEPNPGGGGPVELGVATWNLFWSTVFDQGRPGELHSYQATQGNAATERLARLGQRLPPDSTQIDLMAFQECMDIGWLFDKAGLASDFHFFQGSEELCIAVRKEGWSVLDRGQSSVAEDRPSLYWRKRDVQWLRLRHQATGAAVLFLNHHGPLPIDSGGVCGGPATAFNLLSLAAEQAFAGDVVVLVGDFNARVGSATIGQLRQRLRLVASGTKQGGIDNVFTNLGASSVSSAATLGGAGSDHDALGAVLLLGRTGQAAPGAGSGAAWPR
;
A
#
# COMPACT_ATOMS: atom_id res chain seq x y z
N GLY A 1 -6.03 -15.90 -16.66
CA GLY A 1 -4.84 -16.67 -16.24
C GLY A 1 -3.87 -15.71 -15.59
N GLY A 2 -3.65 -15.82 -14.29
CA GLY A 2 -2.62 -15.07 -13.60
C GLY A 2 -1.28 -15.76 -13.80
N VAL A 3 -0.28 -15.02 -14.26
CA VAL A 3 1.10 -15.50 -14.30
C VAL A 3 1.63 -15.41 -12.86
N SER A 4 1.45 -16.47 -12.07
CA SER A 4 2.18 -16.63 -10.81
C SER A 4 3.58 -17.11 -11.16
N GLY A 5 4.41 -16.19 -11.65
CA GLY A 5 5.85 -16.40 -11.64
C GLY A 5 6.31 -16.14 -10.22
N VAL A 6 6.81 -17.16 -9.53
CA VAL A 6 7.61 -16.96 -8.31
C VAL A 6 8.81 -16.13 -8.76
N VAL A 7 8.75 -14.82 -8.53
CA VAL A 7 9.93 -13.98 -8.67
C VAL A 7 10.79 -14.34 -7.47
N PRO A 8 12.06 -14.76 -7.65
CA PRO A 8 12.95 -14.94 -6.52
C PRO A 8 13.10 -13.57 -5.85
N SER A 9 12.36 -13.35 -4.77
CA SER A 9 12.23 -12.04 -4.12
C SER A 9 13.51 -11.60 -3.43
N ARG A 10 14.51 -12.50 -3.33
CA ARG A 10 15.76 -12.22 -2.65
C ARG A 10 16.92 -13.08 -3.19
N PRO A 11 17.99 -12.50 -3.73
CA PRO A 11 19.31 -13.13 -3.60
C PRO A 11 19.68 -13.14 -2.11
N GLU A 12 20.20 -14.26 -1.60
CA GLU A 12 20.65 -14.34 -0.20
C GLU A 12 21.54 -13.12 0.15
N PRO A 13 21.37 -12.49 1.33
CA PRO A 13 22.37 -11.53 1.80
C PRO A 13 23.72 -12.24 1.86
N VAL A 14 24.77 -11.58 1.40
CA VAL A 14 26.12 -12.15 1.37
C VAL A 14 26.58 -12.42 2.81
N ALA A 15 26.43 -13.67 3.26
CA ALA A 15 26.86 -14.28 4.52
C ALA A 15 26.60 -13.50 5.83
N PHE A 16 25.89 -14.15 6.76
CA PHE A 16 25.80 -13.71 8.17
C PHE A 16 27.22 -13.49 8.77
N GLY A 17 27.54 -12.26 9.18
CA GLY A 17 28.74 -11.98 10.00
C GLY A 17 29.75 -10.96 9.46
N THR A 18 29.56 -10.38 8.27
CA THR A 18 30.29 -9.16 7.85
C THR A 18 29.42 -7.90 8.06
N PRO A 19 29.94 -6.66 8.01
CA PRO A 19 29.12 -5.45 8.08
C PRO A 19 28.24 -5.38 6.83
N ALA A 20 27.13 -6.12 6.83
CA ALA A 20 26.45 -6.62 5.63
C ALA A 20 25.93 -5.50 4.71
N TYR A 21 25.69 -4.31 5.25
CA TYR A 21 24.99 -3.25 4.52
C TYR A 21 25.86 -2.52 3.50
N GLU A 22 27.15 -2.27 3.78
CA GLU A 22 28.03 -1.64 2.78
C GLU A 22 28.36 -2.59 1.63
N LEU A 23 28.57 -3.88 1.92
CA LEU A 23 28.79 -4.90 0.88
C LEU A 23 27.52 -5.14 0.05
N ASN A 24 26.34 -5.19 0.69
CA ASN A 24 25.07 -5.26 -0.03
C ASN A 24 24.85 -4.02 -0.90
N TYR A 25 25.16 -2.82 -0.39
CA TYR A 25 25.07 -1.59 -1.17
C TYR A 25 25.96 -1.66 -2.41
N GLN A 26 27.25 -1.98 -2.24
CA GLN A 26 28.19 -2.09 -3.37
C GLN A 26 27.78 -3.16 -4.39
N ALA A 27 27.22 -4.28 -3.94
CA ALA A 27 26.83 -5.39 -4.81
C ALA A 27 25.51 -5.17 -5.56
N LEU A 28 24.54 -4.47 -4.95
CA LEU A 28 23.17 -4.37 -5.45
C LEU A 28 22.82 -2.97 -5.96
N HIS A 29 23.59 -1.94 -5.59
CA HIS A 29 23.34 -0.58 -6.04
C HIS A 29 23.43 -0.51 -7.57
N LYS A 30 22.44 0.16 -8.16
CA LYS A 30 22.38 0.49 -9.58
C LYS A 30 22.12 1.99 -9.71
N PRO A 31 22.54 2.63 -10.81
CA PRO A 31 22.28 4.05 -11.03
C PRO A 31 20.84 4.45 -10.67
N ILE A 32 20.72 5.56 -9.94
CA ILE A 32 19.44 6.08 -9.48
C ILE A 32 18.63 6.55 -10.68
N SER A 33 17.36 6.12 -10.76
CA SER A 33 16.40 6.51 -11.81
C SER A 33 15.35 7.51 -11.32
N PHE A 34 15.42 7.93 -10.05
CA PHE A 34 14.47 8.83 -9.40
C PHE A 34 15.12 10.18 -9.07
N VAL A 35 14.30 11.19 -8.81
CA VAL A 35 14.77 12.58 -8.65
C VAL A 35 15.18 12.84 -7.20
N CYS A 36 16.39 13.36 -7.00
CA CYS A 36 16.93 13.67 -5.66
C CYS A 36 16.91 15.17 -5.31
N GLN A 37 16.75 16.04 -6.32
CA GLN A 37 16.85 17.48 -6.18
C GLN A 37 15.45 18.12 -6.03
N ALA A 38 14.57 17.52 -5.24
CA ALA A 38 13.16 17.92 -5.17
C ALA A 38 12.98 19.36 -4.67
N GLN A 39 12.17 20.15 -5.39
CA GLN A 39 11.93 21.55 -5.04
C GLN A 39 10.45 21.84 -4.72
N VAL A 40 9.47 21.26 -5.43
CA VAL A 40 8.02 21.44 -5.15
C VAL A 40 7.22 20.21 -5.62
N PRO A 41 6.36 19.61 -4.79
CA PRO A 41 5.50 18.50 -5.24
C PRO A 41 4.49 18.92 -6.33
N PRO A 42 4.27 18.10 -7.37
CA PRO A 42 3.31 18.43 -8.42
C PRO A 42 1.88 18.50 -7.89
N GLU A 43 1.02 19.20 -8.60
CA GLU A 43 -0.43 19.12 -8.38
C GLU A 43 -0.95 17.74 -8.78
N LEU A 44 -1.94 17.24 -8.05
CA LEU A 44 -2.68 16.05 -8.43
C LEU A 44 -3.99 16.47 -9.12
N PRO A 45 -4.55 15.64 -10.02
CA PRO A 45 -5.86 15.93 -10.58
C PRO A 45 -6.91 16.02 -9.46
N GLU A 46 -7.78 17.01 -9.58
CA GLU A 46 -8.95 17.12 -8.72
C GLU A 46 -9.85 15.89 -8.91
N PRO A 47 -10.22 15.19 -7.83
CA PRO A 47 -11.05 14.01 -7.94
C PRO A 47 -12.47 14.41 -8.37
N ASN A 48 -12.96 13.77 -9.43
CA ASN A 48 -14.34 13.88 -9.87
C ASN A 48 -14.86 12.46 -10.16
N PRO A 49 -15.02 11.63 -9.12
CA PRO A 49 -15.65 10.33 -9.26
C PRO A 49 -17.06 10.57 -9.80
N GLY A 50 -17.27 10.23 -11.08
CA GLY A 50 -18.37 10.76 -11.90
C GLY A 50 -19.79 10.57 -11.35
N GLY A 51 -20.79 11.12 -12.07
CA GLY A 51 -22.19 11.19 -11.63
C GLY A 51 -22.99 9.88 -11.61
N GLY A 52 -22.34 8.72 -11.72
CA GLY A 52 -22.99 7.39 -11.78
C GLY A 52 -23.57 6.88 -10.47
N GLY A 53 -23.51 7.68 -9.39
CA GLY A 53 -23.98 7.31 -8.05
C GLY A 53 -22.83 7.02 -7.07
N PRO A 54 -23.12 6.97 -5.76
CA PRO A 54 -22.09 6.74 -4.74
C PRO A 54 -21.51 5.33 -4.84
N VAL A 55 -20.19 5.21 -4.66
CA VAL A 55 -19.46 3.93 -4.55
C VAL A 55 -18.77 3.90 -3.19
N GLU A 56 -18.99 2.84 -2.42
CA GLU A 56 -18.14 2.53 -1.27
C GLU A 56 -16.92 1.74 -1.76
N LEU A 57 -15.74 2.31 -1.57
CA LEU A 57 -14.46 1.70 -1.90
C LEU A 57 -13.77 1.27 -0.62
N GLY A 58 -13.70 -0.04 -0.39
CA GLY A 58 -12.93 -0.62 0.70
C GLY A 58 -11.48 -0.82 0.30
N VAL A 59 -10.55 -0.23 1.05
CA VAL A 59 -9.10 -0.38 0.82
C VAL A 59 -8.41 -0.94 2.06
N ALA A 60 -7.41 -1.80 1.84
CA ALA A 60 -6.54 -2.30 2.89
C ALA A 60 -5.06 -2.25 2.50
N THR A 61 -4.19 -2.04 3.49
CA THR A 61 -2.74 -2.16 3.34
C THR A 61 -2.14 -2.94 4.50
N TRP A 62 -1.12 -3.74 4.22
CA TRP A 62 -0.49 -4.58 5.23
C TRP A 62 0.93 -5.01 4.86
N ASN A 63 1.92 -4.62 5.65
CA ASN A 63 3.25 -5.24 5.60
C ASN A 63 3.14 -6.65 6.19
N LEU A 64 3.43 -7.68 5.39
CA LEU A 64 3.27 -9.08 5.78
C LEU A 64 4.41 -9.60 6.66
N PHE A 65 5.50 -8.86 6.81
CA PHE A 65 6.71 -9.27 7.52
C PHE A 65 7.23 -10.64 7.04
N TRP A 66 8.00 -10.60 5.95
CA TRP A 66 8.26 -11.80 5.13
C TRP A 66 8.86 -12.96 5.95
N SER A 67 9.73 -12.65 6.91
CA SER A 67 10.44 -13.68 7.68
C SER A 67 9.51 -14.53 8.54
N THR A 68 8.36 -13.99 8.96
CA THR A 68 7.40 -14.72 9.79
C THR A 68 6.33 -15.37 8.93
N VAL A 69 5.80 -14.63 7.95
CA VAL A 69 4.70 -15.15 7.11
C VAL A 69 5.18 -16.19 6.10
N PHE A 70 6.33 -15.97 5.46
CA PHE A 70 6.83 -16.85 4.41
C PHE A 70 7.96 -17.76 4.93
N ASP A 71 8.94 -17.24 5.67
CA ASP A 71 10.06 -18.09 6.13
C ASP A 71 9.77 -18.82 7.45
N GLN A 72 8.64 -18.55 8.11
CA GLN A 72 8.24 -19.16 9.39
C GLN A 72 9.31 -19.08 10.49
N GLY A 73 10.12 -18.02 10.49
CA GLY A 73 11.23 -17.85 11.42
C GLY A 73 12.40 -18.81 11.17
N ARG A 74 12.52 -19.36 9.95
CA ARG A 74 13.64 -20.20 9.49
C ARG A 74 14.41 -19.50 8.38
N PRO A 75 15.27 -18.52 8.72
CA PRO A 75 16.03 -17.77 7.73
C PRO A 75 16.86 -18.71 6.86
N GLY A 76 16.67 -18.65 5.54
CA GLY A 76 17.40 -19.49 4.57
C GLY A 76 16.64 -20.73 4.10
N GLU A 77 15.55 -21.14 4.78
CA GLU A 77 14.59 -22.12 4.24
C GLU A 77 13.53 -21.40 3.39
N LEU A 78 14.01 -20.66 2.38
CA LEU A 78 13.18 -19.89 1.46
C LEU A 78 12.10 -20.81 0.87
N HIS A 79 10.86 -20.33 0.88
CA HIS A 79 9.69 -21.04 0.36
C HIS A 79 9.16 -22.23 1.17
N SER A 80 9.64 -22.45 2.40
CA SER A 80 9.07 -23.48 3.30
C SER A 80 7.56 -23.33 3.52
N TYR A 81 7.03 -22.10 3.46
CA TYR A 81 5.59 -21.83 3.52
C TYR A 81 4.76 -22.57 2.46
N GLN A 82 5.32 -22.87 1.29
CA GLN A 82 4.56 -23.45 0.16
C GLN A 82 4.00 -24.83 0.49
N ALA A 83 4.66 -25.58 1.37
CA ALA A 83 4.22 -26.90 1.82
C ALA A 83 3.12 -26.84 2.91
N THR A 84 2.78 -25.65 3.41
CA THR A 84 1.81 -25.49 4.50
C THR A 84 0.39 -25.32 3.99
N GLN A 85 -0.59 -25.56 4.87
CA GLN A 85 -2.02 -25.33 4.58
C GLN A 85 -2.44 -23.85 4.75
N GLY A 86 -1.48 -22.96 4.99
CA GLY A 86 -1.72 -21.58 5.41
C GLY A 86 -1.14 -21.30 6.80
N ASN A 87 -1.34 -20.08 7.28
CA ASN A 87 -0.92 -19.60 8.58
C ASN A 87 -1.88 -18.52 9.10
N ALA A 88 -1.57 -17.90 10.23
CA ALA A 88 -2.38 -16.82 10.81
C ALA A 88 -2.62 -15.66 9.82
N ALA A 89 -1.68 -15.42 8.90
CA ALA A 89 -1.82 -14.36 7.92
C ALA A 89 -2.82 -14.72 6.82
N THR A 90 -2.82 -15.95 6.31
CA THR A 90 -3.82 -16.42 5.33
C THR A 90 -5.22 -16.50 5.95
N GLU A 91 -5.34 -16.88 7.21
CA GLU A 91 -6.61 -16.84 7.95
C GLU A 91 -7.15 -15.42 8.13
N ARG A 92 -6.27 -14.46 8.44
CA ARG A 92 -6.64 -13.05 8.51
C ARG A 92 -7.06 -12.54 7.13
N LEU A 93 -6.30 -12.86 6.09
CA LEU A 93 -6.66 -12.46 4.74
C LEU A 93 -8.04 -13.01 4.34
N ALA A 94 -8.34 -14.27 4.66
CA ALA A 94 -9.66 -14.87 4.42
C ALA A 94 -10.77 -14.03 5.08
N ARG A 95 -10.58 -13.59 6.33
CA ARG A 95 -11.52 -12.69 7.02
C ARG A 95 -11.58 -11.30 6.39
N LEU A 96 -10.46 -10.72 5.95
CA LEU A 96 -10.46 -9.42 5.28
C LEU A 96 -11.18 -9.46 3.92
N GLY A 97 -11.07 -10.57 3.20
CA GLY A 97 -11.83 -10.81 1.98
C GLY A 97 -13.34 -10.93 2.23
N GLN A 98 -13.73 -11.30 3.46
CA GLN A 98 -15.10 -11.47 3.94
C GLN A 98 -15.53 -10.26 4.78
N ARG A 99 -16.05 -9.20 4.14
CA ARG A 99 -16.74 -8.00 4.73
C ARG A 99 -16.19 -7.46 6.08
N LEU A 100 -15.73 -6.21 6.09
CA LEU A 100 -15.29 -5.55 7.32
C LEU A 100 -16.47 -5.30 8.29
N PRO A 101 -16.30 -5.58 9.59
CA PRO A 101 -17.15 -5.03 10.64
C PRO A 101 -16.89 -3.54 10.88
N PRO A 102 -17.86 -2.77 11.43
CA PRO A 102 -19.23 -3.17 11.77
C PRO A 102 -20.25 -3.07 10.61
N ASP A 103 -19.89 -2.44 9.49
CA ASP A 103 -20.89 -1.96 8.50
C ASP A 103 -21.00 -2.81 7.23
N SER A 104 -20.42 -4.01 7.20
CA SER A 104 -20.54 -4.99 6.10
C SER A 104 -19.93 -4.55 4.75
N THR A 105 -19.17 -3.45 4.70
CA THR A 105 -18.42 -3.02 3.51
C THR A 105 -17.32 -4.02 3.18
N GLN A 106 -17.23 -4.40 1.91
CA GLN A 106 -16.27 -5.36 1.42
C GLN A 106 -14.93 -4.66 1.08
N ILE A 107 -13.79 -5.32 1.34
CA ILE A 107 -12.53 -4.82 0.80
C ILE A 107 -12.48 -5.11 -0.70
N ASP A 108 -12.26 -4.07 -1.48
CA ASP A 108 -12.09 -4.12 -2.93
C ASP A 108 -10.62 -4.19 -3.30
N LEU A 109 -9.79 -3.35 -2.66
CA LEU A 109 -8.39 -3.17 -3.01
C LEU A 109 -7.49 -3.51 -1.82
N MET A 110 -6.47 -4.33 -2.05
CA MET A 110 -5.50 -4.72 -1.02
C MET A 110 -4.08 -4.48 -1.53
N ALA A 111 -3.24 -3.91 -0.68
CA ALA A 111 -1.82 -3.70 -0.93
C ALA A 111 -0.99 -4.40 0.14
N PHE A 112 0.08 -5.06 -0.29
CA PHE A 112 0.97 -5.78 0.60
C PHE A 112 2.42 -5.36 0.38
N GLN A 113 3.15 -5.24 1.47
CA GLN A 113 4.60 -5.04 1.49
C GLN A 113 5.25 -6.30 2.09
N GLU A 114 6.52 -6.54 1.75
CA GLU A 114 7.21 -7.78 2.13
C GLU A 114 6.46 -9.04 1.63
N CYS A 115 5.75 -8.90 0.52
CA CYS A 115 4.97 -9.94 -0.11
C CYS A 115 5.82 -10.74 -1.10
N MET A 116 6.16 -11.97 -0.72
CA MET A 116 6.97 -12.87 -1.54
C MET A 116 6.14 -13.66 -2.56
N ASP A 117 4.90 -14.01 -2.21
CA ASP A 117 4.06 -14.90 -3.02
C ASP A 117 2.58 -14.65 -2.77
N ILE A 118 2.02 -13.72 -3.55
CA ILE A 118 0.59 -13.40 -3.47
C ILE A 118 -0.29 -14.57 -3.95
N GLY A 119 0.22 -15.45 -4.82
CA GLY A 119 -0.51 -16.60 -5.33
C GLY A 119 -0.83 -17.59 -4.21
N TRP A 120 0.20 -17.98 -3.44
CA TRP A 120 0.03 -18.81 -2.25
C TRP A 120 -0.88 -18.13 -1.22
N LEU A 121 -0.69 -16.83 -0.98
CA LEU A 121 -1.46 -16.10 0.03
C LEU A 121 -2.97 -16.15 -0.28
N PHE A 122 -3.35 -15.91 -1.54
CA PHE A 122 -4.75 -15.92 -1.97
C PHE A 122 -5.33 -17.33 -2.17
N ASP A 123 -4.51 -18.31 -2.56
CA ASP A 123 -4.91 -19.72 -2.61
C ASP A 123 -5.28 -20.24 -1.21
N LYS A 124 -4.37 -20.05 -0.24
CA LYS A 124 -4.58 -20.49 1.15
C LYS A 124 -5.64 -19.70 1.89
N ALA A 125 -5.87 -18.45 1.51
CA ALA A 125 -6.99 -17.66 2.02
C ALA A 125 -8.35 -18.02 1.38
N GLY A 126 -8.36 -18.85 0.32
CA GLY A 126 -9.58 -19.19 -0.41
C GLY A 126 -10.17 -18.01 -1.21
N LEU A 127 -9.34 -17.04 -1.62
CA LEU A 127 -9.76 -15.80 -2.28
C LEU A 127 -9.30 -15.71 -3.76
N ALA A 128 -8.58 -16.70 -4.27
CA ALA A 128 -8.03 -16.66 -5.64
C ALA A 128 -9.12 -16.56 -6.73
N SER A 129 -10.33 -17.06 -6.47
CA SER A 129 -11.48 -16.91 -7.37
C SER A 129 -12.03 -15.49 -7.40
N ASP A 130 -11.86 -14.72 -6.33
CA ASP A 130 -12.59 -13.47 -6.10
C ASP A 130 -11.76 -12.23 -6.42
N PHE A 131 -10.43 -12.38 -6.49
CA PHE A 131 -9.49 -11.28 -6.71
C PHE A 131 -8.59 -11.53 -7.92
N HIS A 132 -8.35 -10.46 -8.69
CA HIS A 132 -7.13 -10.33 -9.47
C HIS A 132 -6.00 -9.97 -8.52
N PHE A 133 -4.83 -10.58 -8.70
CA PHE A 133 -3.65 -10.25 -7.91
C PHE A 133 -2.42 -10.11 -8.80
N PHE A 134 -1.52 -9.23 -8.39
CA PHE A 134 -0.36 -8.80 -9.15
C PHE A 134 0.86 -8.76 -8.24
N GLN A 135 1.79 -9.69 -8.46
CA GLN A 135 3.13 -9.64 -7.87
C GLN A 135 3.90 -8.50 -8.55
N GLY A 136 4.45 -7.59 -7.75
CA GLY A 136 5.33 -6.50 -8.17
C GLY A 136 6.79 -6.79 -7.86
N SER A 137 7.68 -5.87 -8.25
CA SER A 137 9.06 -5.82 -7.79
C SER A 137 9.17 -5.43 -6.32
N GLU A 138 10.35 -5.66 -5.74
CA GLU A 138 10.71 -5.23 -4.39
C GLU A 138 9.68 -5.63 -3.30
N GLU A 139 9.11 -6.84 -3.45
CA GLU A 139 8.16 -7.46 -2.52
C GLU A 139 6.87 -6.65 -2.31
N LEU A 140 6.44 -5.92 -3.34
CA LEU A 140 5.13 -5.30 -3.39
C LEU A 140 4.13 -6.22 -4.07
N CYS A 141 2.92 -6.29 -3.54
CA CYS A 141 1.80 -6.94 -4.22
C CYS A 141 0.53 -6.11 -4.11
N ILE A 142 -0.33 -6.18 -5.13
CA ILE A 142 -1.67 -5.60 -5.10
C ILE A 142 -2.69 -6.67 -5.48
N ALA A 143 -3.83 -6.69 -4.81
CA ALA A 143 -5.03 -7.42 -5.20
C ALA A 143 -6.23 -6.50 -5.38
N VAL A 144 -7.10 -6.85 -6.33
CA VAL A 144 -8.32 -6.14 -6.70
C VAL A 144 -9.46 -7.13 -6.85
N ARG A 145 -10.57 -6.87 -6.18
CA ARG A 145 -11.79 -7.67 -6.32
C ARG A 145 -12.26 -7.68 -7.77
N LYS A 146 -12.55 -8.87 -8.31
CA LYS A 146 -12.99 -9.02 -9.71
C LYS A 146 -14.38 -8.45 -9.93
N GLU A 147 -15.25 -8.65 -8.94
CA GLU A 147 -16.59 -8.10 -8.95
C GLU A 147 -16.53 -6.58 -8.83
N GLY A 148 -17.14 -5.87 -9.78
CA GLY A 148 -17.29 -4.43 -9.73
C GLY A 148 -16.08 -3.64 -10.25
N TRP A 149 -14.91 -4.24 -10.47
CA TRP A 149 -13.71 -3.51 -10.88
C TRP A 149 -13.04 -4.09 -12.13
N SER A 150 -12.68 -3.19 -13.05
CA SER A 150 -11.83 -3.50 -14.20
C SER A 150 -10.46 -2.86 -14.02
N VAL A 151 -9.40 -3.63 -14.28
CA VAL A 151 -8.04 -3.08 -14.36
C VAL A 151 -7.85 -2.45 -15.73
N LEU A 152 -7.59 -1.14 -15.75
CA LEU A 152 -7.35 -0.38 -16.98
C LEU A 152 -5.87 -0.41 -17.36
N ASP A 153 -5.00 -0.21 -16.37
CA ASP A 153 -3.56 -0.19 -16.56
C ASP A 153 -2.83 -0.53 -15.26
N ARG A 154 -1.53 -0.82 -15.35
CA ARG A 154 -0.68 -1.14 -14.20
C ARG A 154 0.79 -0.84 -14.49
N GLY A 155 1.54 -0.59 -13.44
CA GLY A 155 2.98 -0.45 -13.56
C GLY A 155 3.69 -0.42 -12.21
N GLN A 156 4.99 -0.14 -12.30
CA GLN A 156 5.84 0.05 -11.13
C GLN A 156 6.99 0.98 -11.46
N SER A 157 7.53 1.67 -10.46
CA SER A 157 8.70 2.54 -10.62
C SER A 157 9.45 2.70 -9.30
N SER A 158 10.78 2.75 -9.37
CA SER A 158 11.61 3.10 -8.22
C SER A 158 11.47 4.56 -7.87
N VAL A 159 11.20 4.87 -6.60
CA VAL A 159 11.00 6.24 -6.10
C VAL A 159 12.01 6.65 -5.02
N ALA A 160 12.71 5.66 -4.45
CA ALA A 160 13.76 5.85 -3.47
C ALA A 160 14.70 4.64 -3.42
N GLU A 161 15.70 4.71 -2.56
CA GLU A 161 16.64 3.64 -2.28
C GLU A 161 17.11 3.77 -0.83
N ASP A 162 17.30 2.65 -0.15
CA ASP A 162 17.78 2.64 1.23
C ASP A 162 19.12 3.36 1.39
N ARG A 163 19.37 3.95 2.56
CA ARG A 163 20.70 4.50 2.82
C ARG A 163 21.74 3.39 2.95
N PRO A 164 23.02 3.65 2.59
CA PRO A 164 24.09 2.67 2.74
C PRO A 164 24.21 2.08 4.15
N SER A 165 23.90 2.86 5.19
CA SER A 165 23.96 2.43 6.60
C SER A 165 22.97 1.32 6.97
N LEU A 166 21.89 1.15 6.20
CA LEU A 166 20.89 0.10 6.40
C LEU A 166 20.31 -0.30 5.05
N TYR A 167 21.19 -0.74 4.15
CA TYR A 167 20.82 -1.00 2.77
C TYR A 167 20.26 -2.41 2.57
N TRP A 168 19.05 -2.48 2.04
CA TRP A 168 18.46 -3.72 1.54
C TRP A 168 18.23 -3.64 0.04
N ARG A 169 17.62 -2.55 -0.44
CA ARG A 169 17.14 -2.47 -1.83
C ARG A 169 16.78 -1.05 -2.28
N LYS A 170 16.48 -0.95 -3.57
CA LYS A 170 15.65 0.13 -4.12
C LYS A 170 14.21 -0.01 -3.64
N ARG A 171 13.51 1.11 -3.57
CA ARG A 171 12.15 1.19 -3.05
C ARG A 171 11.22 1.64 -4.15
N ASP A 172 10.36 0.70 -4.53
CA ASP A 172 9.43 0.87 -5.62
C ASP A 172 8.06 1.33 -5.12
N VAL A 173 7.27 1.77 -6.09
CA VAL A 173 5.82 1.90 -5.99
C VAL A 173 5.22 1.00 -7.05
N GLN A 174 4.29 0.15 -6.65
CA GLN A 174 3.43 -0.59 -7.57
C GLN A 174 2.11 0.15 -7.69
N TRP A 175 1.53 0.24 -8.88
CA TRP A 175 0.26 0.94 -9.05
C TRP A 175 -0.66 0.22 -10.04
N LEU A 176 -1.97 0.40 -9.82
CA LEU A 176 -3.03 0.00 -10.75
C LEU A 176 -3.93 1.20 -11.02
N ARG A 177 -4.31 1.37 -12.28
CA ARG A 177 -5.43 2.24 -12.65
C ARG A 177 -6.67 1.38 -12.89
N LEU A 178 -7.75 1.70 -12.19
CA LEU A 178 -8.94 0.88 -12.08
C LEU A 178 -10.18 1.66 -12.50
N ARG A 179 -11.21 0.95 -12.93
CA ARG A 179 -12.53 1.49 -13.20
C ARG A 179 -13.61 0.66 -12.52
N HIS A 180 -14.43 1.31 -11.70
CA HIS A 180 -15.64 0.70 -11.18
C HIS A 180 -16.62 0.49 -12.34
N GLN A 181 -17.05 -0.75 -12.54
CA GLN A 181 -17.81 -1.20 -13.71
C GLN A 181 -19.18 -0.54 -13.81
N ALA A 182 -19.87 -0.37 -12.68
CA ALA A 182 -21.24 0.15 -12.66
C ALA A 182 -21.31 1.67 -12.83
N THR A 183 -20.39 2.41 -12.19
CA THR A 183 -20.45 3.89 -12.15
C THR A 183 -19.45 4.57 -13.06
N GLY A 184 -18.46 3.83 -13.58
CA GLY A 184 -17.35 4.38 -14.36
C GLY A 184 -16.33 5.16 -13.53
N ALA A 185 -16.48 5.24 -12.20
CA ALA A 185 -15.52 5.91 -11.33
C ALA A 185 -14.12 5.31 -11.50
N ALA A 186 -13.12 6.16 -11.64
CA ALA A 186 -11.75 5.75 -11.87
C ALA A 186 -10.89 5.97 -10.62
N VAL A 187 -10.03 4.99 -10.32
CA VAL A 187 -9.16 5.00 -9.14
C VAL A 187 -7.74 4.66 -9.57
N LEU A 188 -6.76 5.49 -9.21
CA LEU A 188 -5.36 5.12 -9.20
C LEU A 188 -4.99 4.64 -7.78
N PHE A 189 -4.69 3.35 -7.66
CA PHE A 189 -4.29 2.72 -6.41
C PHE A 189 -2.79 2.43 -6.41
N LEU A 190 -2.06 3.00 -5.47
CA LEU A 190 -0.60 2.89 -5.35
C LEU A 190 -0.21 2.21 -4.04
N ASN A 191 0.75 1.30 -4.11
CA ASN A 191 1.34 0.57 -3.00
C ASN A 191 2.83 0.91 -2.90
N HIS A 192 3.30 1.29 -1.73
CA HIS A 192 4.70 1.65 -1.48
C HIS A 192 5.28 0.92 -0.26
N HIS A 193 6.55 0.54 -0.35
CA HIS A 193 7.37 0.17 0.81
C HIS A 193 8.55 1.13 0.88
N GLY A 194 8.56 2.00 1.88
CA GLY A 194 9.49 3.12 1.98
C GLY A 194 10.91 2.73 2.41
N PRO A 195 11.85 3.66 2.25
CA PRO A 195 13.27 3.41 2.46
C PRO A 195 13.67 3.39 3.93
N LEU A 196 14.70 2.60 4.21
CA LEU A 196 15.37 2.50 5.49
C LEU A 196 16.65 3.37 5.54
N PRO A 197 17.08 3.81 6.73
CA PRO A 197 16.39 3.71 8.02
C PRO A 197 15.07 4.49 8.09
N ILE A 198 14.24 4.22 9.10
CA ILE A 198 12.98 4.93 9.31
C ILE A 198 13.20 6.44 9.35
N ASP A 199 12.26 7.18 8.74
CA ASP A 199 12.25 8.64 8.52
C ASP A 199 13.35 9.20 7.61
N SER A 200 14.25 8.34 7.10
CA SER A 200 15.38 8.82 6.32
C SER A 200 14.99 9.38 4.96
N GLY A 201 13.90 8.87 4.37
CA GLY A 201 13.58 9.05 2.96
C GLY A 201 14.67 8.50 2.02
N GLY A 202 15.50 7.58 2.51
CA GLY A 202 16.53 6.94 1.72
C GLY A 202 17.71 7.84 1.40
N VAL A 203 18.42 7.49 0.32
CA VAL A 203 19.62 8.20 -0.16
C VAL A 203 19.38 9.67 -0.52
N CYS A 204 18.14 10.02 -0.90
CA CYS A 204 17.80 11.37 -1.36
C CYS A 204 16.91 12.17 -0.40
N GLY A 205 16.53 11.59 0.73
CA GLY A 205 15.79 12.28 1.78
C GLY A 205 14.27 12.30 1.56
N GLY A 206 13.54 12.57 2.65
CA GLY A 206 12.07 12.48 2.67
C GLY A 206 11.35 13.33 1.62
N PRO A 207 11.75 14.60 1.40
CA PRO A 207 11.14 15.43 0.35
C PRO A 207 11.30 14.86 -1.05
N ALA A 208 12.44 14.24 -1.37
CA ALA A 208 12.66 13.61 -2.67
C ALA A 208 11.76 12.39 -2.85
N THR A 209 11.67 11.51 -1.86
CA THR A 209 10.76 10.35 -1.89
C THR A 209 9.32 10.77 -2.09
N ALA A 210 8.84 11.76 -1.31
CA ALA A 210 7.48 12.27 -1.45
C ALA A 210 7.23 12.92 -2.82
N PHE A 211 8.19 13.68 -3.34
CA PHE A 211 8.13 14.24 -4.69
C PHE A 211 8.01 13.15 -5.75
N ASN A 212 8.82 12.09 -5.70
CA ASN A 212 8.78 11.00 -6.67
C ASN A 212 7.45 10.22 -6.59
N LEU A 213 6.95 9.97 -5.38
CA LEU A 213 5.62 9.37 -5.16
C LEU A 213 4.50 10.19 -5.80
N LEU A 214 4.50 11.50 -5.56
CA LEU A 214 3.48 12.42 -6.09
C LEU A 214 3.63 12.65 -7.58
N SER A 215 4.85 12.65 -8.12
CA SER A 215 5.10 12.75 -9.56
C SER A 215 4.57 11.53 -10.29
N LEU A 216 4.86 10.33 -9.77
CA LEU A 216 4.29 9.10 -10.34
C LEU A 216 2.75 9.12 -10.26
N ALA A 217 2.17 9.56 -9.14
CA ALA A 217 0.72 9.69 -9.03
C ALA A 217 0.15 10.69 -10.06
N ALA A 218 0.79 11.84 -10.26
CA ALA A 218 0.38 12.84 -11.24
C ALA A 218 0.53 12.36 -12.69
N GLU A 219 1.56 11.56 -12.99
CA GLU A 219 1.80 11.00 -14.32
C GLU A 219 0.79 9.90 -14.69
N GLN A 220 0.38 9.08 -13.73
CA GLN A 220 -0.49 7.93 -13.97
C GLN A 220 -1.98 8.22 -13.73
N ALA A 221 -2.30 9.30 -13.01
CA ALA A 221 -3.68 9.72 -12.78
C ALA A 221 -4.18 10.62 -13.92
N PHE A 222 -5.44 10.43 -14.31
CA PHE A 222 -6.12 11.28 -15.26
C PHE A 222 -7.04 12.27 -14.53
N ALA A 223 -7.48 13.32 -15.24
CA ALA A 223 -8.46 14.25 -14.70
C ALA A 223 -9.71 13.52 -14.18
N GLY A 224 -10.08 13.79 -12.93
CA GLY A 224 -11.21 13.16 -12.26
C GLY A 224 -10.90 11.85 -11.53
N ASP A 225 -9.73 11.25 -11.74
CA ASP A 225 -9.33 10.03 -11.04
C ASP A 225 -9.21 10.28 -9.53
N VAL A 226 -9.64 9.31 -8.74
CA VAL A 226 -9.37 9.24 -7.31
C VAL A 226 -8.00 8.60 -7.10
N VAL A 227 -7.13 9.27 -6.36
CA VAL A 227 -5.81 8.73 -5.99
C VAL A 227 -5.91 8.14 -4.59
N VAL A 228 -5.45 6.91 -4.43
CA VAL A 228 -5.30 6.25 -3.13
C VAL A 228 -3.89 5.67 -3.05
N LEU A 229 -3.08 6.20 -2.14
CA LEU A 229 -1.69 5.78 -1.92
C LEU A 229 -1.59 5.15 -0.54
N VAL A 230 -1.12 3.90 -0.49
CA VAL A 230 -1.03 3.13 0.76
C VAL A 230 0.32 2.45 0.89
N GLY A 231 0.63 2.01 2.10
CA GLY A 231 1.79 1.15 2.33
C GLY A 231 2.45 1.32 3.68
N ASP A 232 3.58 0.63 3.85
CA ASP A 232 4.55 0.87 4.91
C ASP A 232 5.56 1.89 4.38
N PHE A 233 5.52 3.13 4.88
CA PHE A 233 6.37 4.19 4.39
C PHE A 233 7.75 4.19 5.03
N ASN A 234 8.01 3.35 6.04
CA ASN A 234 9.16 3.50 6.93
C ASN A 234 9.34 4.97 7.37
N ALA A 235 8.24 5.69 7.57
CA ALA A 235 8.26 7.13 7.81
C ALA A 235 7.09 7.47 8.74
N ARG A 236 7.41 7.93 9.95
CA ARG A 236 6.45 8.32 10.98
C ARG A 236 5.63 9.51 10.49
N VAL A 237 4.45 9.70 11.08
CA VAL A 237 3.50 10.77 10.69
C VAL A 237 4.12 12.18 10.75
N GLY A 238 5.12 12.39 11.62
CA GLY A 238 5.85 13.67 11.75
C GLY A 238 7.07 13.82 10.84
N SER A 239 7.39 12.83 9.99
CA SER A 239 8.56 12.84 9.12
C SER A 239 8.43 13.82 7.96
N ALA A 240 9.57 14.19 7.35
CA ALA A 240 9.59 15.05 6.18
C ALA A 240 8.86 14.42 4.97
N THR A 241 8.95 13.09 4.80
CA THR A 241 8.23 12.37 3.74
C THR A 241 6.72 12.55 3.89
N ILE A 242 6.19 12.25 5.07
CA ILE A 242 4.74 12.34 5.33
C ILE A 242 4.27 13.80 5.27
N GLY A 243 5.04 14.73 5.82
CA GLY A 243 4.72 16.16 5.74
C GLY A 243 4.60 16.68 4.30
N GLN A 244 5.44 16.19 3.39
CA GLN A 244 5.41 16.56 1.97
C GLN A 244 4.24 15.89 1.23
N LEU A 245 3.97 14.60 1.49
CA LEU A 245 2.78 13.93 0.95
C LEU A 245 1.49 14.65 1.34
N ARG A 246 1.41 15.13 2.59
CA ARG A 246 0.25 15.84 3.14
C ARG A 246 -0.06 17.18 2.50
N GLN A 247 0.85 17.72 1.68
CA GLN A 247 0.57 18.93 0.89
C GLN A 247 -0.40 18.67 -0.27
N ARG A 248 -0.48 17.41 -0.74
CA ARG A 248 -1.31 17.02 -1.89
C ARG A 248 -2.35 15.96 -1.55
N LEU A 249 -2.09 15.15 -0.53
CA LEU A 249 -2.95 14.05 -0.14
C LEU A 249 -3.39 14.18 1.31
N ARG A 250 -4.62 13.79 1.59
CA ARG A 250 -5.14 13.63 2.94
C ARG A 250 -4.65 12.31 3.53
N LEU A 251 -4.08 12.36 4.73
CA LEU A 251 -3.88 11.17 5.56
C LEU A 251 -5.22 10.68 6.10
N VAL A 252 -5.62 9.47 5.75
CA VAL A 252 -6.90 8.83 6.13
C VAL A 252 -6.73 7.92 7.33
N ALA A 253 -5.68 7.09 7.31
CA ALA A 253 -5.36 6.15 8.38
C ALA A 253 -3.85 6.11 8.58
N SER A 254 -3.43 5.88 9.82
CA SER A 254 -2.05 5.62 10.21
C SER A 254 -2.03 4.50 11.23
N GLY A 255 -1.10 3.56 11.08
CA GLY A 255 -0.88 2.50 12.05
C GLY A 255 -0.27 3.00 13.35
N THR A 256 -0.10 2.10 14.31
CA THR A 256 0.56 2.38 15.60
C THR A 256 2.03 1.95 15.60
N LYS A 257 2.41 1.03 14.69
CA LYS A 257 3.75 0.50 14.55
C LYS A 257 4.75 1.64 14.39
N GLN A 258 5.76 1.65 15.26
CA GLN A 258 6.88 2.58 15.27
C GLN A 258 6.47 4.06 15.13
N GLY A 259 5.29 4.47 15.63
CA GLY A 259 4.81 5.84 15.51
C GLY A 259 4.11 6.19 14.19
N GLY A 260 3.56 5.18 13.49
CA GLY A 260 2.68 5.37 12.32
C GLY A 260 3.42 5.38 11.00
N ILE A 261 4.15 4.30 10.72
CA ILE A 261 4.85 4.12 9.44
C ILE A 261 3.94 3.55 8.35
N ASP A 262 2.94 2.76 8.71
CA ASP A 262 1.89 2.29 7.80
C ASP A 262 0.83 3.38 7.62
N ASN A 263 0.52 3.76 6.39
CA ASN A 263 -0.40 4.88 6.12
C ASN A 263 -1.34 4.62 4.93
N VAL A 264 -2.50 5.27 4.96
CA VAL A 264 -3.46 5.36 3.84
C VAL A 264 -3.68 6.84 3.51
N PHE A 265 -3.46 7.20 2.25
CA PHE A 265 -3.63 8.55 1.73
C PHE A 265 -4.65 8.61 0.58
N THR A 266 -5.30 9.76 0.41
CA THR A 266 -6.16 10.02 -0.76
C THR A 266 -6.20 11.49 -1.17
N ASN A 267 -6.51 11.80 -2.43
CA ASN A 267 -6.83 13.16 -2.88
C ASN A 267 -8.28 13.59 -2.56
N LEU A 268 -9.11 12.71 -1.99
CA LEU A 268 -10.49 13.03 -1.61
C LEU A 268 -10.61 13.96 -0.38
N GLY A 269 -11.73 14.67 -0.33
CA GLY A 269 -12.12 15.51 0.81
C GLY A 269 -12.51 14.71 2.07
N ALA A 270 -12.57 15.40 3.21
CA ALA A 270 -12.87 14.78 4.51
C ALA A 270 -14.19 13.98 4.53
N SER A 271 -15.22 14.54 3.88
CA SER A 271 -16.58 13.99 3.82
C SER A 271 -16.68 12.69 3.00
N SER A 272 -15.63 12.34 2.27
CA SER A 272 -15.53 11.09 1.52
C SER A 272 -14.89 9.97 2.32
N VAL A 273 -14.37 10.22 3.52
CA VAL A 273 -13.89 9.15 4.40
C VAL A 273 -15.06 8.67 5.26
N SER A 274 -15.54 7.46 5.02
CA SER A 274 -16.63 6.86 5.80
C SER A 274 -16.10 6.30 7.12
N SER A 275 -15.04 5.50 7.05
CA SER A 275 -14.42 4.87 8.21
C SER A 275 -12.94 4.55 7.94
N ALA A 276 -12.18 4.36 9.02
CA ALA A 276 -10.82 3.84 8.98
C ALA A 276 -10.54 3.07 10.27
N ALA A 277 -9.79 1.97 10.17
CA ALA A 277 -9.53 1.09 11.31
C ALA A 277 -8.20 0.35 11.20
N THR A 278 -7.62 0.06 12.37
CA THR A 278 -6.58 -0.96 12.53
C THR A 278 -7.25 -2.33 12.60
N LEU A 279 -6.87 -3.22 11.71
CA LEU A 279 -7.49 -4.53 11.54
C LEU A 279 -6.72 -5.62 12.29
N GLY A 280 -5.48 -5.36 12.71
CA GLY A 280 -4.61 -6.28 13.47
C GLY A 280 -3.59 -7.01 12.60
N GLY A 281 -2.50 -7.50 13.19
CA GLY A 281 -1.35 -8.02 12.44
C GLY A 281 -1.28 -9.52 12.13
N ALA A 282 -1.96 -10.40 12.89
CA ALA A 282 -1.99 -11.87 12.69
C ALA A 282 -0.72 -12.52 12.10
N GLY A 283 0.38 -12.49 12.85
CA GLY A 283 1.66 -13.11 12.47
C GLY A 283 2.64 -12.14 11.81
N SER A 284 2.17 -11.00 11.30
CA SER A 284 3.03 -9.85 11.01
C SER A 284 3.28 -9.04 12.28
N ASP A 285 4.43 -8.37 12.33
CA ASP A 285 4.74 -7.36 13.35
C ASP A 285 4.18 -5.97 13.02
N HIS A 286 3.46 -5.86 11.89
CA HIS A 286 2.63 -4.73 11.48
C HIS A 286 1.15 -5.12 11.53
N ASP A 287 0.31 -4.17 11.95
CA ASP A 287 -1.13 -4.32 11.83
C ASP A 287 -1.59 -3.99 10.41
N ALA A 288 -2.52 -4.77 9.86
CA ALA A 288 -3.24 -4.37 8.66
C ALA A 288 -4.07 -3.11 8.95
N LEU A 289 -4.15 -2.18 8.00
CA LEU A 289 -5.00 -1.00 8.05
C LEU A 289 -6.11 -1.10 7.01
N GLY A 290 -7.30 -0.61 7.34
CA GLY A 290 -8.44 -0.52 6.44
C GLY A 290 -9.04 0.88 6.41
N ALA A 291 -9.60 1.27 5.26
CA ALA A 291 -10.42 2.46 5.13
C ALA A 291 -11.57 2.22 4.15
N VAL A 292 -12.70 2.90 4.37
CA VAL A 292 -13.83 2.95 3.45
C VAL A 292 -13.97 4.38 2.92
N LEU A 293 -13.88 4.52 1.60
CA LEU A 293 -13.97 5.79 0.89
C LEU A 293 -15.27 5.85 0.09
N LEU A 294 -15.94 7.00 0.10
CA LEU A 294 -17.16 7.27 -0.64
C LEU A 294 -16.82 8.07 -1.89
N LEU A 295 -16.88 7.40 -3.05
CA LEU A 295 -16.70 8.01 -4.35
C LEU A 295 -18.06 8.56 -4.82
N GLY A 296 -18.10 9.71 -5.49
CA GLY A 296 -19.32 10.23 -6.13
C GLY A 296 -20.22 11.12 -5.27
N ARG A 297 -19.80 11.51 -4.05
CA ARG A 297 -20.45 12.60 -3.31
C ARG A 297 -20.02 13.95 -3.88
N THR A 298 -20.78 14.50 -4.81
CA THR A 298 -20.72 15.95 -5.10
C THR A 298 -21.30 16.71 -3.91
N GLY A 299 -20.60 17.74 -3.44
CA GLY A 299 -20.89 18.44 -2.18
C GLY A 299 -22.31 19.00 -2.06
N GLN A 300 -23.22 18.23 -1.46
CA GLN A 300 -24.30 18.80 -0.69
C GLN A 300 -23.74 19.21 0.67
N ALA A 301 -23.79 20.52 0.95
CA ALA A 301 -23.59 21.04 2.29
C ALA A 301 -24.47 20.23 3.27
N ALA A 302 -23.88 19.81 4.38
CA ALA A 302 -24.63 19.14 5.45
C ALA A 302 -25.81 20.04 5.88
N PRO A 303 -27.03 19.51 6.03
CA PRO A 303 -28.05 20.23 6.77
C PRO A 303 -27.54 20.41 8.21
N GLY A 304 -27.72 21.63 8.72
CA GLY A 304 -27.08 22.14 9.94
C GLY A 304 -27.06 21.18 11.12
N ALA A 305 -25.99 21.30 11.91
CA ALA A 305 -25.74 20.55 13.13
C ALA A 305 -26.97 20.53 14.06
N GLY A 306 -27.66 19.39 14.09
CA GLY A 306 -28.51 18.98 15.19
C GLY A 306 -27.64 18.50 16.33
N SER A 307 -27.82 19.11 17.49
CA SER A 307 -27.12 18.86 18.74
C SER A 307 -27.13 17.39 19.18
N GLY A 308 -25.92 16.83 19.36
CA GLY A 308 -25.49 16.05 20.52
C GLY A 308 -26.25 14.77 20.90
N ALA A 309 -25.59 13.62 20.73
CA ALA A 309 -25.64 12.53 21.70
C ALA A 309 -24.26 11.84 21.76
N ALA A 310 -23.76 11.69 22.98
CA ALA A 310 -22.43 11.15 23.29
C ALA A 310 -22.39 9.61 23.16
N TRP A 311 -21.23 9.08 22.77
CA TRP A 311 -20.92 7.65 22.77
C TRP A 311 -20.71 7.14 24.22
N PRO A 312 -21.27 5.98 24.62
CA PRO A 312 -20.94 5.36 25.89
C PRO A 312 -19.57 4.66 25.83
N ARG A 313 -18.92 4.61 27.00
CA ARG A 313 -17.60 4.04 27.27
C ARG A 313 -17.59 2.51 27.18
#